data_AF-A0A2E5KWT1-F1
#
_entry.id   AF-A0A2E5KWT1-F1
#
_cell.length_a   1.000
_cell.length_b   1.000
_cell.length_c   1.000
_cell.angle_alpha   90.00
_cell.angle_beta   90.00
_cell.angle_gamma   90.00
#
_symmetry.space_group_name_H-M   'P 1'
#
loop_
_entity.id
_entity.type
_entity.pdbx_description
1 polymer ?
#
loop_
_entity_poly.entity_id
_entity_poly.type
_entity_poly.pdbx_seq_one_letter_code
_entity_poly.pdbx_strand_id
1 'polypeptide(L)'
;MALRTYSSEDAVGIRNEVNDWIRTGSAFDRIADVDTAMRDSEDSSLIKGGAAPNDHIVHGLRCTNIGYREIAAPIAQALLAVGYD
;
A
#
# COMPACT_ATOMS: atom_id res chain seq x y z
N MET A 1 11.26 11.66 -5.11
CA MET A 1 12.29 10.66 -4.78
C MET A 1 11.58 9.49 -4.14
N ALA A 2 11.56 8.35 -4.81
CA ALA A 2 10.83 7.17 -4.39
C ALA A 2 11.66 6.39 -3.34
N LEU A 3 11.01 5.88 -2.29
CA LEU A 3 11.70 5.20 -1.18
C LEU A 3 11.47 3.69 -1.23
N ARG A 4 12.53 2.95 -0.93
CA ARG A 4 12.44 1.51 -0.68
C ARG A 4 11.63 1.29 0.60
N THR A 5 10.48 0.62 0.47
CA THR A 5 9.58 0.36 1.62
C THR A 5 10.08 -0.77 2.51
N TYR A 6 10.88 -1.68 1.95
CA TYR A 6 11.38 -2.87 2.64
C TYR A 6 12.91 -2.93 2.60
N SER A 7 13.49 -3.36 3.73
CA SER A 7 14.94 -3.41 3.93
C SER A 7 15.62 -4.56 3.18
N SER A 8 14.87 -5.54 2.64
CA SER A 8 15.41 -6.69 1.91
C SER A 8 14.52 -7.13 0.74
N GLU A 9 15.10 -7.87 -0.20
CA GLU A 9 14.36 -8.53 -1.30
C GLU A 9 13.41 -9.60 -0.79
N ASP A 10 13.80 -10.34 0.26
CA ASP A 10 12.94 -11.33 0.93
C ASP A 10 11.63 -10.71 1.42
N ALA A 11 11.70 -9.51 2.00
CA ALA A 11 10.52 -8.81 2.48
C ALA A 11 9.60 -8.32 1.34
N VAL A 12 10.17 -8.00 0.16
CA VAL A 12 9.38 -7.73 -1.05
C VAL A 12 8.71 -9.01 -1.56
N GLY A 13 9.41 -10.14 -1.50
CA GLY A 13 8.86 -11.46 -1.84
C GLY A 13 7.66 -11.83 -0.96
N ILE A 14 7.82 -11.73 0.37
CA ILE A 14 6.74 -12.00 1.34
C ILE A 14 5.56 -11.06 1.11
N ARG A 15 5.80 -9.76 0.88
CA ARG A 15 4.73 -8.81 0.54
C ARG A 15 3.94 -9.28 -0.68
N ASN A 16 4.64 -9.66 -1.75
CA ASN A 16 4.00 -10.12 -2.99
C ASN A 16 3.15 -11.37 -2.76
N GLU A 17 3.69 -12.35 -2.05
CA GLU A 17 2.99 -13.61 -1.74
C GLU A 17 1.73 -13.37 -0.90
N VAL A 18 1.84 -12.56 0.17
CA VAL A 18 0.71 -12.23 1.03
C VAL A 18 -0.36 -11.46 0.25
N ASN A 19 0.02 -10.45 -0.53
CA ASN A 19 -0.95 -9.66 -1.27
C ASN A 19 -1.60 -10.46 -2.41
N ASP A 20 -0.88 -11.38 -3.05
CA ASP A 20 -1.46 -12.30 -4.04
C ASP A 20 -2.50 -13.21 -3.37
N TRP A 21 -2.13 -13.84 -2.25
CA TRP A 21 -3.06 -14.65 -1.46
C TRP A 21 -4.31 -13.88 -1.01
N ILE A 22 -4.16 -12.60 -0.59
CA ILE A 22 -5.30 -11.75 -0.25
C ILE A 22 -6.19 -11.54 -1.49
N ARG A 23 -5.59 -11.13 -2.62
CA ARG A 23 -6.31 -10.75 -3.86
C ARG A 23 -7.06 -11.91 -4.51
N THR A 24 -6.45 -13.09 -4.52
CA THR A 24 -6.98 -14.25 -5.25
C THR A 24 -7.62 -15.28 -4.32
N GLY A 25 -7.29 -15.23 -3.03
CA GLY A 25 -7.90 -16.07 -2.01
C GLY A 25 -9.34 -15.66 -1.79
N SER A 26 -10.24 -16.63 -1.72
CA SER A 26 -11.66 -16.40 -1.38
C SER A 26 -11.87 -16.18 0.12
N ALA A 27 -10.86 -15.66 0.83
CA ALA A 27 -10.91 -15.39 2.26
C ALA A 27 -11.71 -14.10 2.58
N PHE A 28 -11.84 -13.21 1.59
CA PHE A 28 -12.58 -11.94 1.71
C PHE A 28 -13.59 -11.83 0.57
N ASP A 29 -14.80 -11.35 0.89
CA ASP A 29 -15.83 -11.14 -0.13
C ASP A 29 -15.47 -10.02 -1.12
N ARG A 30 -14.74 -8.99 -0.64
CA ARG A 30 -14.28 -7.82 -1.40
C ARG A 30 -12.99 -7.25 -0.81
N ILE A 31 -12.19 -6.59 -1.64
CA ILE A 31 -10.85 -6.11 -1.28
C ILE A 31 -10.65 -4.68 -1.78
N ALA A 32 -10.22 -3.79 -0.89
CA ALA A 32 -9.66 -2.49 -1.25
C ALA A 32 -8.12 -2.61 -1.31
N ASP A 33 -7.56 -2.65 -2.52
CA ASP A 33 -6.14 -2.92 -2.73
C ASP A 33 -5.26 -1.67 -2.57
N VAL A 34 -5.01 -1.33 -1.31
CA VAL A 34 -4.17 -0.18 -0.94
C VAL A 34 -2.72 -0.36 -1.39
N ASP A 35 -2.20 -1.59 -1.40
CA ASP A 35 -0.83 -1.85 -1.87
C ASP A 35 -0.68 -1.39 -3.33
N THR A 36 -1.53 -1.89 -4.23
CA THR A 36 -1.52 -1.46 -5.65
C THR A 36 -1.77 0.04 -5.79
N ALA A 37 -2.70 0.61 -5.00
CA ALA A 37 -3.00 2.04 -5.06
C ALA A 37 -1.81 2.94 -4.67
N MET A 38 -0.95 2.47 -3.77
CA MET A 38 0.19 3.22 -3.24
C MET A 38 1.51 2.93 -3.96
N ARG A 39 1.61 1.87 -4.79
CA ARG A 39 2.85 1.55 -5.52
C ARG A 39 3.13 2.52 -6.65
N ASP A 40 4.41 2.86 -6.79
CA ASP A 40 4.88 3.62 -7.94
C ASP A 40 4.64 2.79 -9.21
N SER A 41 4.11 3.42 -10.26
CA SER A 41 3.79 2.74 -11.52
C SER A 41 5.03 2.38 -12.33
N GLU A 42 6.15 3.09 -12.11
CA GLU A 42 7.44 2.83 -12.77
C GLU A 42 8.27 1.79 -12.00
N ASP A 43 8.09 1.71 -10.67
CA ASP A 43 8.73 0.69 -9.83
C ASP A 43 7.85 0.28 -8.63
N SER A 44 7.22 -0.90 -8.74
CA SER A 44 6.34 -1.46 -7.70
C SER A 44 7.05 -1.87 -6.39
N SER A 45 8.38 -1.83 -6.33
CA SER A 45 9.13 -1.96 -5.07
C SER A 45 9.10 -0.68 -4.24
N LEU A 46 8.68 0.43 -4.85
CA LEU A 46 8.60 1.75 -4.26
C LEU A 46 7.14 2.16 -4.01
N ILE A 47 6.95 3.14 -3.13
CA ILE A 47 5.66 3.82 -2.93
C ILE A 47 5.70 5.13 -3.74
N LYS A 48 4.56 5.51 -4.33
CA LYS A 48 4.36 6.78 -5.06
C LYS A 48 4.97 7.93 -4.27
N GLY A 49 5.78 8.74 -4.95
CA GLY A 49 6.54 9.83 -4.37
C GLY A 49 5.67 10.99 -3.88
N GLY A 50 5.16 10.89 -2.65
CA GLY A 50 4.40 11.94 -1.96
C GLY A 50 4.49 11.92 -0.42
N ALA A 51 5.27 11.02 0.17
CA ALA A 51 5.67 11.06 1.58
C ALA A 51 6.78 10.02 1.79
N ALA A 52 7.96 10.31 1.26
CA ALA A 52 9.15 9.71 1.82
C ALA A 52 9.18 10.09 3.31
N PRO A 53 9.17 9.16 4.30
CA PRO A 53 9.44 9.54 5.67
C PRO A 53 10.85 10.05 5.71
N ASN A 54 10.99 11.37 5.65
CA ASN A 54 12.12 12.06 6.20
C ASN A 54 12.00 12.00 7.74
N ASP A 55 12.12 10.80 8.29
CA ASP A 55 13.13 10.59 9.32
C ASP A 55 13.49 9.11 9.37
N HIS A 56 14.74 8.89 9.69
CA HIS A 56 15.49 7.67 9.46
C HIS A 56 14.98 6.54 10.37
N ILE A 57 15.11 5.30 9.87
CA ILE A 57 14.78 4.03 10.53
C ILE A 57 13.28 3.64 10.41
N VAL A 58 13.04 2.68 9.52
CA VAL A 58 11.80 1.91 9.42
C VAL A 58 11.67 1.03 10.68
N HIS A 59 11.23 1.63 11.79
CA HIS A 59 10.48 0.90 12.83
C HIS A 59 8.99 1.06 12.54
N GLY A 60 8.57 0.51 11.40
CA GLY A 60 7.16 0.33 11.05
C GLY A 60 6.65 1.17 9.87
N LEU A 61 5.57 0.65 9.30
CA LEU A 61 4.76 1.26 8.25
C LEU A 61 3.91 2.41 8.83
N ARG A 62 4.54 3.54 9.18
CA ARG A 62 3.80 4.76 9.55
C ARG A 62 3.78 5.72 8.37
N CYS A 63 2.58 6.00 7.88
CA CYS A 63 2.35 7.05 6.89
C CYS A 63 2.41 8.42 7.58
N THR A 64 2.82 9.45 6.84
CA THR A 64 2.59 10.84 7.27
C THR A 64 1.10 11.18 7.16
N ASN A 65 0.66 12.32 7.70
CA ASN A 65 -0.70 12.81 7.47
C ASN A 65 -1.06 12.93 5.97
N ILE A 66 -0.07 13.27 5.13
CA ILE A 66 -0.26 13.30 3.67
C ILE A 66 -0.47 11.87 3.15
N GLY A 67 0.38 10.92 3.55
CA GLY A 67 0.22 9.51 3.16
C GLY A 67 -1.12 8.91 3.62
N TYR A 68 -1.60 9.24 4.82
CA TYR A 68 -2.92 8.81 5.27
C TYR A 68 -4.07 9.42 4.44
N ARG A 69 -3.95 10.67 4.00
CA ARG A 69 -4.95 11.30 3.10
C ARG A 69 -4.96 10.65 1.73
N GLU A 70 -3.78 10.30 1.19
CA GLU A 70 -3.66 9.61 -0.09
C GLU A 70 -4.24 8.18 -0.04
N ILE A 71 -4.09 7.49 1.09
CA ILE A 71 -4.70 6.16 1.33
C ILE A 71 -6.22 6.24 1.53
N ALA A 72 -6.71 7.29 2.18
CA ALA A 72 -8.13 7.43 2.49
C ALA A 72 -9.02 7.47 1.24
N ALA A 73 -8.56 8.07 0.14
CA ALA A 73 -9.35 8.22 -1.08
C ALA A 73 -9.64 6.87 -1.78
N PRO A 74 -8.67 5.98 -2.05
CA PRO A 74 -8.93 4.63 -2.55
C PRO A 74 -9.86 3.81 -1.66
N ILE A 75 -9.69 3.88 -0.33
CA ILE A 75 -10.56 3.17 0.62
C ILE A 75 -12.00 3.71 0.52
N ALA A 76 -12.17 5.03 0.52
CA ALA A 76 -13.48 5.64 0.38
C ALA A 76 -14.15 5.26 -0.96
N GLN A 77 -13.41 5.28 -2.07
CA GLN A 77 -13.93 4.81 -3.36
C GLN A 77 -14.36 3.34 -3.32
N ALA A 78 -13.56 2.48 -2.71
CA ALA A 78 -13.90 1.07 -2.57
C ALA A 78 -15.18 0.87 -1.73
N LEU A 79 -15.33 1.59 -0.62
CA LEU A 79 -16.52 1.55 0.23
C LEU A 79 -17.78 2.06 -0.50
N LEU A 80 -17.66 3.19 -1.21
CA LEU A 80 -18.76 3.75 -2.01
C LEU A 80 -19.19 2.81 -3.14
N ALA A 81 -18.24 2.18 -3.83
CA ALA A 81 -18.52 1.21 -4.90
C ALA A 81 -19.30 -0.02 -4.40
N VAL A 82 -19.28 -0.27 -3.09
CA VAL A 82 -19.99 -1.38 -2.45
C VAL A 82 -21.24 -0.94 -1.68
N GLY A 83 -21.63 0.32 -1.79
CA GLY A 83 -22.89 0.87 -1.27
C GLY A 83 -22.86 1.32 0.18
N TYR A 84 -21.68 1.63 0.72
CA TYR A 84 -21.54 2.26 2.03
C TYR A 84 -21.41 3.78 1.83
N ASP A 85 -22.40 4.53 2.30
CA ASP A 85 -22.55 5.99 2.23
C ASP A 85 -22.18 6.73 3.53
#